data_AF-A0A1F2T6V4-F1
#
_entry.id   AF-A0A1F2T6V4-F1
#
_cell.length_a   1.000
_cell.length_b   1.000
_cell.length_c   1.000
_cell.angle_alpha   90.00
_cell.angle_beta   90.00
_cell.angle_gamma   90.00
#
_symmetry.space_group_name_H-M   'P 1'
#
loop_
_entity.id
_entity.type
_entity.pdbx_description
1 polymer ?
#
loop_
_entity_poly.entity_id
_entity_poly.type
_entity_poly.pdbx_seq_one_letter_code
_entity_poly.pdbx_strand_id
1 'polypeptide(L)'
;MTLFGRPPECLPVIVDKPYSSRMEVQVSAETAKKLNDLATSSGRAPNEIVEDALAGYLEELGAARKMLDSRYDDLKSGRVKPLDGEEVFRRLREKSERRRSGG
;
A
#
# COMPACT_ATOMS: atom_id res chain seq x y z
N MET A 1 34.47 -35.44 32.50
CA MET A 1 35.15 -34.96 31.27
C MET A 1 35.00 -36.08 30.25
N THR A 2 34.10 -35.98 29.26
CA THR A 2 34.19 -35.07 28.11
C THR A 2 32.80 -34.56 27.69
N LEU A 3 32.74 -33.27 27.36
CA LEU A 3 31.62 -32.54 26.75
C LEU A 3 31.68 -32.67 25.21
N PHE A 4 30.74 -32.00 24.51
CA PHE A 4 30.44 -31.97 23.06
C PHE A 4 29.38 -33.00 22.66
N GLY A 5 28.08 -32.69 22.62
CA GLY A 5 27.43 -31.47 22.16
C GLY A 5 26.75 -31.81 20.83
N ARG A 6 25.48 -32.25 20.88
CA ARG A 6 24.67 -32.40 19.66
C ARG A 6 24.68 -31.07 18.90
N PRO A 7 24.87 -31.06 17.57
CA PRO A 7 24.66 -29.85 16.80
C PRO A 7 23.19 -29.40 17.00
N PRO A 8 22.91 -28.09 17.13
CA PRO A 8 21.53 -27.65 17.13
C PRO A 8 20.93 -28.05 15.79
N GLU A 9 19.90 -28.89 15.86
CA GLU A 9 19.05 -29.19 14.73
C GLU A 9 18.60 -27.84 14.16
N CYS A 10 18.97 -27.56 12.90
CA CYS A 10 18.41 -26.43 12.18
C CYS A 10 16.91 -26.71 12.06
N LEU A 11 16.15 -26.23 13.05
CA LEU A 11 14.70 -26.29 13.01
C LEU A 11 14.28 -25.59 11.72
N PRO A 12 13.44 -26.21 10.88
CA PRO A 12 12.85 -25.47 9.78
C PRO A 12 12.07 -24.31 10.42
N VAL A 13 12.37 -23.09 10.00
CA VAL A 13 11.50 -21.95 10.31
C VAL A 13 10.23 -22.20 9.51
N ILE A 14 9.29 -22.93 10.09
CA ILE A 14 7.97 -23.16 9.51
C ILE A 14 7.19 -21.87 9.74
N VAL A 15 7.22 -20.97 8.75
CA VAL A 15 6.19 -19.94 8.62
C VAL A 15 4.99 -20.60 7.96
N ASP A 16 4.22 -21.37 8.74
CA ASP A 16 2.94 -21.90 8.25
C ASP A 16 1.95 -20.72 8.26
N LYS A 17 1.97 -19.89 7.21
CA LYS A 17 0.86 -18.96 6.98
C LYS A 17 -0.33 -19.83 6.56
N PRO A 18 -1.41 -19.95 7.37
CA PRO A 18 -2.55 -20.85 7.10
C PRO A 18 -3.41 -20.46 5.88
N TYR A 19 -2.96 -19.46 5.11
CA TYR A 19 -3.59 -18.94 3.90
C TYR A 19 -2.62 -18.87 2.70
N SER A 20 -1.52 -19.61 2.70
CA SER A 20 -0.57 -19.58 1.58
C SER A 20 -1.07 -20.42 0.40
N SER A 21 -2.03 -19.87 -0.36
CA SER A 21 -2.26 -20.31 -1.73
C SER A 21 -1.10 -19.82 -2.59
N ARG A 22 -0.37 -20.73 -3.24
CA ARG A 22 0.69 -20.37 -4.19
C ARG A 22 0.09 -19.54 -5.32
N MET A 23 0.53 -18.28 -5.44
CA MET A 23 0.15 -17.36 -6.51
C MET A 23 1.33 -17.19 -7.47
N GLU A 24 1.10 -17.37 -8.76
CA GLU A 24 2.09 -17.09 -9.80
C GLU A 24 1.68 -15.83 -10.56
N VAL A 25 2.59 -14.85 -10.62
CA VAL A 25 2.35 -13.55 -11.26
C VAL A 25 3.35 -13.37 -12.39
N GLN A 26 2.84 -13.19 -13.60
CA GLN A 26 3.67 -12.84 -14.74
C GLN A 26 3.92 -11.32 -14.72
N VAL A 27 5.19 -10.94 -14.71
CA VAL A 27 5.61 -9.55 -14.77
C VAL A 27 6.51 -9.32 -15.98
N SER A 28 6.70 -8.06 -16.36
CA SER A 28 7.64 -7.72 -17.43
C SER A 28 9.08 -8.11 -17.05
N ALA A 29 9.93 -8.36 -18.05
CA ALA A 29 11.35 -8.65 -17.81
C ALA A 29 12.06 -7.52 -17.05
N GLU A 30 11.68 -6.26 -17.32
CA GLU A 30 12.21 -5.09 -16.61
C GLU A 30 11.82 -5.11 -15.12
N THR A 31 10.55 -5.42 -14.82
CA THR A 31 10.05 -5.52 -13.45
C THR A 31 10.73 -6.68 -12.70
N ALA A 32 10.90 -7.84 -13.35
CA ALA A 32 11.60 -8.98 -12.77
C ALA A 32 13.06 -8.64 -12.44
N LYS A 33 13.76 -7.94 -13.33
CA LYS A 33 15.12 -7.47 -13.08
C LYS A 33 15.18 -6.55 -11.86
N LYS A 34 14.32 -5.52 -11.82
CA LYS A 34 14.23 -4.58 -10.68
C LYS A 34 13.94 -5.31 -9.36
N LEU A 35 13.04 -6.30 -9.38
CA LEU A 35 12.71 -7.09 -8.20
C LEU A 35 13.92 -7.90 -7.71
N ASN A 36 14.67 -8.52 -8.61
CA ASN A 36 15.88 -9.26 -8.25
C ASN A 36 16.99 -8.34 -7.71
N ASP A 37 17.17 -7.16 -8.31
CA ASP A 37 18.14 -6.16 -7.82
C ASP A 37 17.76 -5.67 -6.41
N LEU A 38 16.47 -5.44 -6.16
CA LEU A 38 15.94 -5.09 -4.83
C LEU A 38 16.10 -6.23 -3.82
N ALA A 39 15.83 -7.48 -4.20
CA ALA A 39 16.05 -8.64 -3.35
C ALA A 39 17.53 -8.77 -2.96
N THR A 40 18.43 -8.62 -3.93
CA THR A 40 19.89 -8.70 -3.72
C THR A 40 20.38 -7.61 -2.78
N SER A 41 19.94 -6.37 -2.99
CA SER A 41 20.38 -5.21 -2.20
C SER A 41 19.78 -5.18 -0.79
N SER A 42 18.54 -5.65 -0.61
CA SER A 42 17.87 -5.66 0.69
C SER A 42 18.13 -6.93 1.51
N GLY A 43 18.62 -8.00 0.87
CA GLY A 43 18.76 -9.33 1.48
C GLY A 43 17.43 -10.04 1.74
N ARG A 44 16.31 -9.50 1.23
CA ARG A 44 14.96 -10.05 1.42
C ARG A 44 14.58 -10.98 0.27
N ALA A 45 13.69 -11.93 0.54
CA ALA A 45 13.20 -12.81 -0.51
C ALA A 45 12.26 -12.04 -1.46
N PRO A 46 12.29 -12.30 -2.79
CA PRO A 46 11.44 -11.60 -3.75
C PRO A 46 9.94 -11.65 -3.43
N ASN A 47 9.44 -12.77 -2.91
CA ASN A 47 8.04 -12.93 -2.53
C ASN A 47 7.66 -12.04 -1.34
N GLU A 48 8.55 -11.85 -0.36
CA GLU A 48 8.28 -10.94 0.78
C GLU A 48 8.20 -9.49 0.34
N ILE A 49 9.05 -9.08 -0.61
CA ILE A 49 9.02 -7.73 -1.19
C ILE A 49 7.71 -7.50 -1.94
N VAL A 50 7.26 -8.49 -2.71
CA VAL A 50 6.00 -8.41 -3.45
C VAL A 50 4.80 -8.38 -2.50
N GLU A 51 4.80 -9.23 -1.47
CA GLU A 51 3.75 -9.24 -0.44
C GLU A 51 3.63 -7.89 0.26
N ASP A 52 4.74 -7.30 0.70
CA ASP A 52 4.73 -5.99 1.35
C ASP A 52 4.26 -4.87 0.43
N ALA A 53 4.75 -4.85 -0.81
CA ALA A 53 4.34 -3.84 -1.79
C ALA A 53 2.83 -3.92 -2.07
N LEU A 54 2.28 -5.14 -2.19
CA LEU A 54 0.86 -5.35 -2.41
C LEU A 54 0.03 -5.01 -1.17
N ALA A 55 0.52 -5.36 0.02
CA ALA A 55 -0.13 -5.01 1.29
C ALA A 55 -0.26 -3.48 1.43
N GLY A 56 0.83 -2.74 1.18
CA GLY A 56 0.80 -1.27 1.21
C GLY A 56 -0.15 -0.68 0.16
N TYR A 57 -0.16 -1.20 -1.06
CA TYR A 57 -1.10 -0.75 -2.10
C TYR A 57 -2.57 -0.97 -1.68
N LEU A 58 -2.89 -2.15 -1.14
CA LEU A 58 -4.25 -2.49 -0.73
C LEU A 58 -4.71 -1.71 0.50
N GLU A 59 -3.81 -1.43 1.45
CA GLU A 59 -4.10 -0.59 2.61
C GLU A 59 -4.48 0.84 2.19
N GLU A 60 -3.65 1.46 1.33
CA GLU A 60 -3.91 2.81 0.81
C GLU A 60 -5.21 2.88 0.00
N LEU A 61 -5.46 1.87 -0.85
CA LEU A 61 -6.70 1.76 -1.60
C LEU A 61 -7.91 1.62 -0.67
N GLY A 62 -7.79 0.82 0.39
CA GLY A 62 -8.82 0.65 1.41
C GLY A 62 -9.10 1.94 2.17
N ALA A 63 -8.07 2.68 2.56
CA ALA A 63 -8.18 3.97 3.23
C ALA A 63 -8.88 5.02 2.35
N ALA A 64 -8.47 5.13 1.07
CA ALA A 64 -9.09 6.03 0.11
C ALA A 64 -10.57 5.68 -0.10
N ARG A 65 -10.89 4.39 -0.26
CA ARG A 65 -12.27 3.93 -0.41
C ARG A 65 -13.12 4.24 0.81
N LYS A 66 -12.62 3.94 2.02
CA LYS A 66 -13.32 4.25 3.28
C LYS A 66 -13.64 5.74 3.41
N MET A 67 -12.69 6.61 3.05
CA MET A 67 -12.91 8.05 3.05
C MET A 67 -14.02 8.46 2.07
N LEU A 68 -14.00 7.92 0.85
CA LEU A 68 -15.00 8.24 -0.18
C LEU A 68 -16.39 7.71 0.18
N ASP A 69 -16.48 6.48 0.66
CA ASP A 69 -17.73 5.85 1.09
C ASP A 69 -18.37 6.67 2.23
N SER A 70 -17.58 7.07 3.23
CA SER A 70 -18.08 7.94 4.32
C SER A 70 -18.65 9.27 3.82
N ARG A 71 -18.01 9.91 2.83
CA ARG A 71 -18.51 11.17 2.25
C ARG A 71 -19.80 10.95 1.45
N TYR A 72 -19.91 9.81 0.76
CA TYR A 72 -21.13 9.43 0.07
C TYR A 72 -22.27 9.21 1.06
N ASP A 73 -22.02 8.52 2.17
CA ASP A 73 -22.99 8.29 3.23
C ASP A 73 -23.44 9.60 3.89
N ASP A 74 -22.53 10.55 4.11
CA ASP A 74 -22.86 11.89 4.60
C ASP A 74 -23.78 12.66 3.65
N LEU A 75 -23.53 12.58 2.34
CA LEU A 75 -24.37 13.18 1.32
C LEU A 75 -25.75 12.51 1.27
N LYS A 76 -25.80 11.17 1.33
CA LYS A 76 -27.05 10.41 1.29
C LYS A 76 -27.91 10.59 2.53
N SER A 77 -27.29 10.69 3.70
CA SER A 77 -27.97 10.93 4.97
C SER A 77 -28.41 12.38 5.15
N GLY A 78 -27.97 13.30 4.28
CA GLY A 78 -28.25 14.73 4.42
C GLY A 78 -27.47 15.41 5.56
N ARG A 79 -26.46 14.75 6.12
CA ARG A 79 -25.59 15.31 7.18
C ARG A 79 -24.75 16.48 6.67
N VAL A 80 -24.49 16.53 5.37
CA VAL A 80 -23.77 17.63 4.71
C VAL A 80 -24.65 18.31 3.69
N LYS A 81 -24.51 19.64 3.56
CA LYS A 81 -25.21 20.44 2.56
C LYS A 81 -24.44 20.39 1.23
N PRO A 82 -25.05 19.90 0.13
CA PRO A 82 -24.46 19.99 -1.19
C PRO A 82 -24.24 21.47 -1.57
N LEU A 83 -23.09 21.75 -2.18
CA LEU A 83 -22.77 23.05 -2.73
C LEU A 83 -22.77 22.96 -4.25
N ASP A 84 -23.11 24.06 -4.92
CA ASP A 84 -22.99 24.15 -6.37
C ASP A 84 -21.50 24.06 -6.77
N GLY A 85 -21.21 23.13 -7.68
CA GLY A 85 -19.84 22.79 -8.06
C GLY A 85 -19.12 23.95 -8.74
N GLU A 86 -19.80 24.62 -9.67
CA GLU A 86 -19.22 25.72 -10.45
C GLU A 86 -18.88 26.90 -9.53
N GLU A 87 -19.79 27.25 -8.62
CA GLU A 87 -19.56 28.28 -7.62
C GLU A 87 -18.37 27.96 -6.69
N VAL A 88 -18.22 26.69 -6.27
CA VAL A 88 -17.06 26.27 -5.46
C VAL A 88 -15.77 26.34 -6.27
N PHE A 89 -15.76 25.88 -7.52
CA PHE A 89 -14.59 25.97 -8.39
C PHE A 89 -14.16 27.42 -8.63
N ARG A 90 -15.11 28.31 -8.91
CA ARG A 90 -14.86 29.74 -9.06
C ARG A 90 -14.20 30.33 -7.81
N ARG A 91 -14.75 30.06 -6.62
CA ARG A 91 -14.15 30.51 -5.34
C ARG A 91 -12.74 29.99 -5.11
N LEU A 92 -12.49 28.72 -5.41
CA LEU A 92 -11.16 28.10 -5.26
C LEU A 92 -10.15 28.70 -6.25
N ARG A 93 -10.59 28.98 -7.49
CA ARG A 93 -9.79 29.67 -8.51
C ARG A 93 -9.41 31.07 -8.04
N GLU A 94 -10.38 31.88 -7.64
CA GLU A 94 -10.16 33.25 -7.13
C GLU A 94 -9.20 33.27 -5.93
N LYS A 95 -9.39 32.34 -4.97
CA LYS A 95 -8.49 32.21 -3.83
C LYS A 95 -7.06 31.88 -4.26
N SER A 96 -6.90 31.04 -5.26
CA SER A 96 -5.58 30.67 -5.80
C SER A 96 -4.92 31.83 -6.54
N GLU A 97 -5.68 32.59 -7.34
CA GLU A 97 -5.15 33.78 -8.02
C GLU A 97 -4.69 34.84 -7.04
N ARG A 98 -5.48 35.15 -6.00
CA ARG A 98 -5.07 36.12 -4.94
C ARG A 98 -3.76 35.74 -4.26
N ARG A 99 -3.53 34.43 -4.07
CA ARG A 99 -2.27 33.93 -3.49
C ARG A 99 -1.08 34.09 -4.44
N ARG A 100 -1.31 34.03 -5.76
CA ARG A 100 -0.26 34.19 -6.78
C ARG A 100 0.01 35.65 -7.12
N SER A 101 -1.00 36.51 -7.04
CA SER A 101 -0.88 37.94 -7.30
C SER A 101 -0.28 38.74 -6.13
N GLY A 102 0.09 38.07 -5.04
CA GLY A 102 0.77 38.70 -3.91
C GLY A 102 -0.13 39.65 -3.11
N GLY A 103 -1.33 39.22 -2.72
CA GLY A 103 -2.14 39.91 -1.69
C GLY A 103 -2.72 41.25 -2.10
#